data_AF-A0AAW4P477-F1
#
_entry.id   AF-A0AAW4P477-F1
#
_cell.length_a   1.000
_cell.length_b   1.000
_cell.length_c   1.000
_cell.angle_alpha   90.00
_cell.angle_beta   90.00
_cell.angle_gamma   90.00
#
_symmetry.space_group_name_H-M   'P 1'
#
loop_
_entity.id
_entity.type
_entity.pdbx_description
1 polymer ?
#
loop_
_entity_poly.entity_id
_entity_poly.type
_entity_poly.pdbx_seq_one_letter_code
_entity_poly.pdbx_strand_id
1 'polypeptide(L)'
;MNDQEMEKELLENGFTKGDINFMRKIISRGEDSEETLQRLIHTLQTRFYNGCFLFIVIISAFTINFIFNTPTDLIELSVYLFVMMLSLFFVYHIGPMNLAYKSYRLIKTKKK
;
A
#
# COMPACT_ATOMS: atom_id res chain seq x y z
N MET A 1 -14.01 20.31 -2.21
CA MET A 1 -14.08 19.74 -3.56
C MET A 1 -15.15 18.66 -3.54
N ASN A 2 -16.04 18.63 -4.53
CA ASN A 2 -17.06 17.58 -4.63
C ASN A 2 -16.40 16.27 -5.12
N ASP A 3 -17.02 15.12 -4.86
CA ASP A 3 -16.54 13.79 -5.28
C ASP A 3 -16.42 13.66 -6.81
N GLN A 4 -17.26 14.34 -7.60
CA GLN A 4 -17.14 14.32 -9.07
C GLN A 4 -15.91 15.08 -9.56
N GLU A 5 -15.58 16.21 -8.93
CA GLU A 5 -14.36 16.97 -9.22
C GLU A 5 -13.12 16.18 -8.80
N MET A 6 -13.17 15.53 -7.64
CA MET A 6 -12.10 14.65 -7.16
C MET A 6 -11.87 13.47 -8.09
N GLU A 7 -12.93 12.83 -8.58
CA GLU A 7 -12.80 11.71 -9.51
C GLU A 7 -12.07 12.12 -10.79
N LYS A 8 -12.43 13.26 -11.38
CA LYS A 8 -11.77 13.78 -12.57
C LYS A 8 -10.28 14.03 -12.29
N GLU A 9 -9.96 14.66 -11.16
CA GLU A 9 -8.58 14.91 -10.77
C GLU A 9 -7.77 13.62 -10.54
N LEU A 10 -8.38 12.60 -9.93
CA LEU A 10 -7.74 11.30 -9.75
C LEU A 10 -7.38 10.65 -11.09
N LEU A 11 -8.30 10.68 -12.06
CA LEU A 11 -8.07 10.15 -13.41
C LEU A 11 -6.92 10.88 -14.10
N GLU A 12 -6.86 12.21 -14.00
CA GLU A 12 -5.77 13.04 -14.55
C GLU A 12 -4.41 12.73 -13.92
N ASN A 13 -4.39 12.24 -12.67
CA ASN A 13 -3.17 11.89 -11.93
C ASN A 13 -2.78 10.40 -11.97
N GLY A 14 -3.38 9.63 -12.89
CA GLY A 14 -3.00 8.24 -13.18
C GLY A 14 -3.70 7.19 -12.31
N PHE A 15 -4.79 7.54 -11.65
CA PHE A 15 -5.73 6.55 -11.13
C PHE A 15 -6.58 6.01 -12.27
N THR A 16 -6.90 4.72 -12.20
CA THR A 16 -7.79 4.08 -13.16
C THR A 16 -9.23 4.13 -12.66
N LYS A 17 -10.21 3.93 -13.55
CA LYS A 17 -11.61 3.71 -13.15
C LYS A 17 -11.77 2.54 -12.18
N GLY A 18 -10.92 1.51 -12.32
CA GLY A 18 -10.88 0.38 -11.39
C GLY A 18 -10.42 0.79 -9.99
N ASP A 19 -9.39 1.64 -9.90
CA ASP A 19 -8.91 2.19 -8.61
C ASP A 19 -10.01 3.01 -7.92
N ILE A 20 -10.71 3.86 -8.67
CA ILE A 20 -11.80 4.70 -8.14
C ILE A 20 -12.98 3.83 -7.69
N ASN A 21 -13.38 2.83 -8.47
CA ASN A 21 -14.45 1.93 -8.07
C ASN A 21 -14.08 1.14 -6.81
N PHE A 22 -12.81 0.73 -6.68
CA PHE A 22 -12.31 0.10 -5.47
C PHE A 22 -12.33 1.07 -4.26
N MET A 23 -11.92 2.32 -4.44
CA MET A 23 -12.03 3.37 -3.42
C MET A 23 -13.47 3.60 -2.98
N ARG A 24 -14.42 3.72 -3.92
CA ARG A 24 -15.86 3.80 -3.63
C ARG A 24 -16.36 2.57 -2.88
N LYS A 25 -15.87 1.38 -3.23
CA LYS A 25 -16.19 0.13 -2.52
C LYS A 25 -15.67 0.14 -1.09
N ILE A 26 -14.48 0.70 -0.84
CA ILE A 26 -13.96 0.89 0.52
C ILE A 26 -14.88 1.80 1.32
N ILE A 27 -15.23 2.97 0.77
CA ILE A 27 -16.14 3.94 1.41
C ILE A 27 -17.50 3.31 1.71
N SER A 28 -18.09 2.60 0.75
CA SER A 28 -19.40 1.94 0.94
C SER A 28 -19.40 0.82 1.99
N ARG A 29 -18.23 0.30 2.36
CA ARG A 29 -18.05 -0.70 3.41
C ARG A 29 -17.74 -0.06 4.76
N GLY A 30 -17.31 1.20 4.76
CA GLY A 30 -17.14 1.98 5.98
C GLY A 30 -18.49 2.27 6.61
N GLU A 31 -18.53 2.25 7.94
CA GLU A 31 -19.72 2.61 8.72
C GLU A 31 -19.99 4.13 8.65
N ASP A 32 -18.98 4.90 8.24
CA ASP A 32 -18.97 6.36 8.29
C ASP A 32 -19.48 6.96 6.97
N SER A 33 -20.75 7.40 6.97
CA SER A 33 -21.41 7.98 5.79
C SER A 33 -20.79 9.29 5.28
N GLU A 34 -19.87 9.91 6.06
CA GLU A 34 -19.11 11.10 5.65
C GLU A 34 -17.74 10.79 5.00
N GLU A 35 -17.39 9.52 4.81
CA GLU A 35 -16.11 9.17 4.19
C GLU A 35 -16.12 9.57 2.70
N THR A 36 -15.44 10.68 2.36
CA THR A 36 -15.29 11.15 0.98
C THR A 36 -14.05 10.59 0.31
N LEU A 37 -14.01 10.64 -1.02
CA LEU A 37 -12.83 10.23 -1.79
C LEU A 37 -11.58 10.99 -1.33
N GLN A 38 -11.73 12.26 -0.95
CA GLN A 38 -10.67 13.08 -0.39
C GLN A 38 -10.15 12.57 0.96
N ARG A 39 -11.03 12.29 1.92
CA ARG A 39 -10.62 11.75 3.22
C ARG A 39 -9.92 10.41 3.04
N LEU A 40 -10.44 9.55 2.17
CA LEU A 40 -9.84 8.25 1.89
C LEU A 40 -8.41 8.38 1.33
N ILE A 41 -8.14 9.32 0.43
CA ILE A 41 -6.77 9.56 -0.10
C ILE A 41 -5.79 9.91 1.02
N HIS A 42 -6.19 10.79 1.94
CA HIS A 42 -5.37 11.14 3.10
C HIS A 42 -5.12 9.93 4.00
N THR A 43 -6.15 9.15 4.30
CA THR A 43 -6.02 7.91 5.07
C THR A 43 -5.11 6.90 4.37
N LEU A 44 -5.24 6.73 3.06
CA LEU A 44 -4.38 5.86 2.24
C LEU A 44 -2.93 6.32 2.24
N GLN A 45 -2.66 7.63 2.20
CA GLN A 45 -1.31 8.17 2.33
C GLN A 45 -0.70 7.78 3.68
N THR A 46 -1.42 7.95 4.78
CA THR A 46 -0.90 7.55 6.11
C THR A 46 -0.66 6.04 6.16
N ARG A 47 -1.57 5.25 5.59
CA ARG A 47 -1.41 3.79 5.46
C ARG A 47 -0.20 3.41 4.59
N PHE A 48 0.16 4.20 3.59
CA PHE A 48 1.36 3.99 2.78
C PHE A 48 2.64 4.03 3.64
N TYR A 49 2.75 5.02 4.53
CA TYR A 49 3.90 5.11 5.44
C TYR A 49 3.97 3.91 6.39
N ASN A 50 2.84 3.52 6.97
CA ASN A 50 2.77 2.34 7.85
C ASN A 50 3.12 1.05 7.09
N GLY A 51 2.63 0.92 5.85
CA GLY A 51 2.97 -0.19 4.97
C GLY A 51 4.47 -0.23 4.68
N CYS A 52 5.07 0.90 4.27
CA CYS A 52 6.51 0.99 4.00
C CYS A 52 7.33 0.65 5.24
N PHE A 53 6.90 1.11 6.42
CA PHE A 53 7.53 0.76 7.68
C PHE A 53 7.47 -0.75 7.95
N LEU A 54 6.32 -1.38 7.77
CA LEU A 54 6.18 -2.84 7.91
C LEU A 54 7.05 -3.61 6.91
N PHE A 55 7.13 -3.15 5.67
CA PHE A 55 8.05 -3.70 4.66
C PHE A 55 9.51 -3.66 5.14
N ILE A 56 9.95 -2.52 5.68
CA ILE A 56 11.31 -2.35 6.22
C ILE A 56 11.52 -3.30 7.41
N VAL A 57 10.56 -3.39 8.34
CA VAL A 57 10.66 -4.28 9.50
C VAL A 57 10.79 -5.74 9.07
N ILE A 58 9.96 -6.21 8.13
CA ILE A 58 10.04 -7.58 7.60
C ILE A 58 11.41 -7.80 6.94
N ILE A 59 11.81 -6.96 6.00
CA ILE A 59 13.11 -7.11 5.31
C ILE A 59 14.26 -7.10 6.32
N SER A 60 14.21 -6.24 7.34
CA SER A 60 15.25 -6.18 8.37
C SER A 60 15.31 -7.45 9.23
N ALA A 61 14.16 -7.97 9.67
CA ALA A 61 14.07 -9.18 10.46
C ALA A 61 14.62 -10.39 9.67
N PHE A 62 14.28 -10.46 8.38
CA PHE A 62 14.85 -11.46 7.50
C PHE A 62 16.37 -11.24 7.34
N THR A 63 16.81 -10.06 6.94
CA THR A 63 18.25 -9.79 6.74
C THR A 63 19.10 -10.12 7.97
N ILE A 64 18.63 -9.77 9.17
CA ILE A 64 19.30 -10.12 10.43
C ILE A 64 19.36 -11.64 10.59
N ASN A 65 18.23 -12.32 10.45
CA ASN A 65 18.19 -13.77 10.60
C ASN A 65 19.10 -14.49 9.59
N PHE A 66 19.17 -14.01 8.34
CA PHE A 66 20.05 -14.54 7.31
C PHE A 66 21.54 -14.36 7.64
N ILE A 67 21.93 -13.22 8.22
CA ILE A 67 23.32 -12.94 8.60
C ILE A 67 23.76 -13.83 9.78
N PHE A 68 22.91 -13.98 10.80
CA PHE A 68 23.27 -14.74 12.01
C PHE A 68 23.06 -16.25 11.87
N ASN A 69 22.08 -16.67 11.08
CA ASN A 69 21.78 -18.08 10.78
C ASN A 69 21.97 -18.31 9.29
N THR A 70 23.22 -18.27 8.83
CA THR A 70 23.53 -18.45 7.42
C THR A 70 23.05 -19.83 6.97
N PRO A 71 22.06 -19.90 6.03
CA PRO A 71 21.59 -21.17 5.54
C PRO A 71 22.73 -21.88 4.83
N THR A 72 23.01 -23.11 5.27
CA THR A 72 24.13 -23.90 4.73
C THR A 72 23.72 -24.74 3.53
N ASP A 73 22.42 -24.94 3.34
CA ASP A 73 21.83 -25.70 2.25
C ASP A 73 21.02 -24.80 1.31
N LEU A 74 21.04 -25.13 0.02
CA LEU A 74 20.27 -24.48 -1.04
C LEU A 74 18.76 -24.61 -0.81
N ILE A 75 18.32 -25.71 -0.19
CA ILE A 75 16.90 -25.94 0.14
C ILE A 75 16.45 -24.92 1.20
N GLU A 76 17.24 -24.74 2.25
CA GLU A 76 16.94 -23.78 3.33
C GLU A 76 16.88 -22.35 2.79
N LEU A 77 17.85 -21.96 1.95
CA LEU A 77 17.86 -20.67 1.25
C LEU A 77 16.59 -20.47 0.40
N SER A 78 16.16 -21.51 -0.33
CA SER A 78 14.99 -21.44 -1.21
C SER A 78 13.69 -21.26 -0.42
N VAL A 79 13.52 -22.01 0.68
CA VAL A 79 12.37 -21.86 1.58
C VAL A 79 12.36 -20.47 2.19
N TYR A 80 13.52 -20.00 2.62
CA TYR A 80 13.68 -18.69 3.23
C TYR A 80 13.26 -17.55 2.30
N LEU A 81 13.76 -17.55 1.06
CA LEU A 81 13.39 -16.58 0.03
C LEU A 81 11.90 -16.66 -0.31
N PHE A 82 11.34 -17.87 -0.36
CA PHE A 82 9.91 -18.05 -0.63
C PHE A 82 9.04 -17.44 0.49
N VAL A 83 9.35 -17.70 1.75
CA VAL A 83 8.64 -17.13 2.90
C VAL A 83 8.76 -15.60 2.92
N MET A 84 9.94 -15.06 2.62
CA MET A 84 10.15 -13.62 2.50
C MET A 84 9.25 -13.03 1.41
N MET A 85 9.29 -13.58 0.19
CA MET A 85 8.48 -13.10 -0.94
C MET A 85 6.98 -13.21 -0.66
N LEU A 86 6.54 -14.30 -0.02
CA LEU A 86 5.14 -14.49 0.36
C LEU A 86 4.69 -13.46 1.40
N SER A 87 5.54 -13.15 2.40
CA SER A 87 5.27 -12.14 3.42
C SER A 87 5.11 -10.76 2.78
N LEU A 88 6.03 -10.39 1.87
CA LEU A 88 5.97 -9.14 1.13
C LEU A 88 4.72 -9.05 0.24
N PHE A 89 4.33 -10.16 -0.39
CA PHE A 89 3.11 -10.24 -1.21
C PHE A 89 1.85 -9.96 -0.38
N PHE A 90 1.73 -10.55 0.82
CA PHE A 90 0.61 -10.28 1.71
C PHE A 90 0.53 -8.81 2.11
N VAL A 91 1.64 -8.20 2.52
CA VAL A 91 1.66 -6.78 2.90
C VAL A 91 1.26 -5.89 1.71
N TYR A 92 1.73 -6.20 0.50
CA TYR A 92 1.40 -5.43 -0.69
C TYR A 92 -0.10 -5.44 -1.02
N HIS A 93 -0.74 -6.61 -0.97
CA HIS A 93 -2.13 -6.77 -1.37
C HIS A 93 -3.15 -6.45 -0.28
N ILE A 94 -2.85 -6.73 0.99
CA ILE A 94 -3.78 -6.44 2.10
C ILE A 94 -3.88 -4.93 2.36
N GLY A 95 -2.76 -4.20 2.24
CA GLY A 95 -2.68 -2.76 2.51
C GLY A 95 -2.77 -1.88 1.26
N PRO A 96 -3.70 -2.15 0.32
CA PRO A 96 -3.65 -1.81 -1.12
C PRO A 96 -2.54 -0.83 -1.51
N MET A 97 -1.30 -1.34 -1.54
CA MET A 97 -0.12 -0.48 -1.48
C MET A 97 0.04 0.39 -2.73
N ASN A 98 -0.42 -0.11 -3.87
CA ASN A 98 -0.46 0.64 -5.13
C ASN A 98 -1.32 1.91 -5.00
N LEU A 99 -2.56 1.78 -4.49
CA LEU A 99 -3.41 2.95 -4.27
C LEU A 99 -2.82 3.87 -3.20
N ALA A 100 -2.25 3.31 -2.13
CA ALA A 100 -1.59 4.07 -1.07
C ALA A 100 -0.42 4.93 -1.63
N TYR A 101 0.40 4.36 -2.50
CA TYR A 101 1.48 5.05 -3.21
C TYR A 101 0.96 6.15 -4.15
N LYS A 102 -0.07 5.85 -4.95
CA LYS A 102 -0.68 6.85 -5.85
C LYS A 102 -1.26 8.03 -5.05
N SER A 103 -1.92 7.76 -3.92
CA SER A 103 -2.43 8.77 -3.00
C SER A 103 -1.31 9.62 -2.40
N TYR A 104 -0.21 9.00 -1.95
CA TYR A 104 0.99 9.71 -1.49
C TYR A 104 1.56 10.63 -2.57
N ARG A 105 1.71 10.13 -3.79
CA ARG A 105 2.23 10.90 -4.93
C ARG A 105 1.36 12.11 -5.24
N LEU A 106 0.04 11.92 -5.29
CA LEU A 106 -0.93 13.01 -5.53
C LEU A 106 -0.78 14.12 -4.48
N ILE A 107 -0.80 13.77 -3.19
CA ILE A 107 -0.68 14.76 -2.12
C ILE A 107 0.69 15.46 -2.15
N LYS A 108 1.76 14.73 -2.46
CA LYS A 108 3.10 15.31 -2.59
C LYS A 108 3.18 16.31 -3.75
N THR A 109 2.57 16.00 -4.89
CA THR A 109 2.49 16.93 -6.04
C THR A 109 1.71 18.20 -5.69
N LYS A 110 0.63 18.09 -4.92
CA LYS A 110 -0.18 19.24 -4.47
C LYS A 110 0.51 20.16 -3.44
N LYS A 111 1.50 19.63 -2.71
CA LYS A 111 2.26 20.40 -1.72
C LYS A 111 3.44 21.18 -2.32
N LYS A 112 3.78 20.91 -3.58
CA LYS A 112 4.75 21.68 -4.36
C LYS A 112 4.04 22.82 -5.08
#